data_AF-A0A2T2YGU2-F1
#
_entry.id   AF-A0A2T2YGU2-F1
#
_cell.length_a   1.000
_cell.length_b   1.000
_cell.length_c   1.000
_cell.angle_alpha   90.00
_cell.angle_beta   90.00
_cell.angle_gamma   90.00
#
_symmetry.space_group_name_H-M   'P 1'
#
loop_
_entity.id
_entity.type
_entity.pdbx_description
1 polymer ?
#
loop_
_entity_poly.entity_id
_entity_poly.type
_entity_poly.pdbx_seq_one_letter_code
_entity_poly.pdbx_strand_id
1 'polypeptide(L)'
;MDLIIIESLRQMNDIDLINFIELIENSPKVNTEFYWDFDSEFRTRDIYGVEGWASLKIDKTSLELTIEKLKRTGALSFGQGGLGSVGNALGAFMFTDFTKSLYEVIKATGIK
;
A
#
# COMPACT_ATOMS: atom_id res chain seq x y z
N MET A 1 16.30 -7.79 3.13
CA MET A 1 15.68 -7.11 1.98
C MET A 1 14.71 -8.08 1.30
N ASP A 2 15.22 -9.18 0.75
CA ASP A 2 14.40 -10.19 0.05
C ASP A 2 13.36 -10.89 0.93
N LEU A 3 13.67 -11.10 2.22
CA LEU A 3 12.75 -11.77 3.14
C LEU A 3 11.41 -11.03 3.30
N ILE A 4 11.41 -9.69 3.32
CA ILE A 4 10.17 -8.91 3.41
C ILE A 4 9.33 -9.15 2.16
N ILE A 5 9.95 -9.06 0.98
CA ILE A 5 9.26 -9.27 -0.31
C ILE A 5 8.68 -10.68 -0.40
N ILE A 6 9.47 -11.71 -0.05
CA ILE A 6 9.03 -13.11 -0.06
C ILE A 6 7.87 -13.31 0.92
N GLU A 7 7.97 -12.81 2.15
CA GLU A 7 6.91 -12.97 3.15
C GLU A 7 5.64 -12.19 2.77
N SER A 8 5.75 -10.98 2.21
CA SER A 8 4.61 -10.25 1.67
C SER A 8 3.90 -11.05 0.58
N LEU A 9 4.63 -11.56 -0.41
CA LEU A 9 4.06 -12.39 -1.48
C LEU A 9 3.39 -13.67 -0.95
N ARG A 10 3.96 -14.31 0.08
CA ARG A 10 3.37 -15.51 0.70
C ARG A 10 2.05 -15.24 1.43
N GLN A 11 1.83 -14.02 1.90
CA GLN A 11 0.62 -13.61 2.63
C GLN A 11 -0.48 -13.04 1.72
N MET A 12 -0.15 -12.72 0.48
CA MET A 12 -1.07 -12.17 -0.51
C MET A 12 -1.78 -13.29 -1.28
N ASN A 13 -3.09 -13.16 -1.41
CA ASN A 13 -3.89 -13.90 -2.38
C ASN A 13 -4.15 -13.03 -3.63
N ASP A 14 -4.89 -13.57 -4.60
CA ASP A 14 -5.20 -12.87 -5.86
C ASP A 14 -5.92 -11.53 -5.63
N ILE A 15 -6.79 -11.45 -4.62
CA ILE A 15 -7.49 -10.20 -4.27
C ILE A 15 -6.50 -9.18 -3.70
N ASP A 16 -5.60 -9.61 -2.82
CA ASP A 16 -4.57 -8.73 -2.24
C ASP A 16 -3.63 -8.18 -3.33
N LEU A 17 -3.28 -9.02 -4.31
CA LEU A 17 -2.46 -8.62 -5.46
C LEU A 17 -3.16 -7.54 -6.30
N ILE A 18 -4.42 -7.75 -6.66
CA ILE A 18 -5.23 -6.77 -7.41
C ILE A 18 -5.35 -5.47 -6.63
N ASN A 19 -5.71 -5.55 -5.34
CA ASN A 19 -5.84 -4.39 -4.47
C ASN A 19 -4.53 -3.60 -4.38
N PHE A 20 -3.39 -4.29 -4.25
CA PHE A 20 -2.08 -3.67 -4.17
C PHE A 20 -1.68 -2.95 -5.45
N ILE A 21 -1.88 -3.59 -6.61
CA ILE A 21 -1.61 -2.98 -7.92
C ILE A 21 -2.51 -1.76 -8.12
N GLU A 22 -3.83 -1.90 -7.90
CA GLU A 22 -4.76 -0.79 -8.05
C GLU A 22 -4.43 0.36 -7.09
N LEU A 23 -4.06 0.07 -5.85
CA LEU A 23 -3.64 1.08 -4.88
C LEU A 23 -2.42 1.88 -5.38
N ILE A 24 -1.40 1.21 -5.91
CA ILE A 24 -0.20 1.91 -6.39
C ILE A 24 -0.50 2.70 -7.67
N GLU A 25 -1.19 2.10 -8.63
CA GLU A 25 -1.44 2.70 -9.95
C GLU A 25 -2.44 3.87 -9.90
N ASN A 26 -3.34 3.89 -8.91
CA ASN A 26 -4.33 4.96 -8.73
C ASN A 26 -3.95 5.99 -7.66
N SER A 27 -2.78 5.84 -7.03
CA SER A 27 -2.29 6.85 -6.09
C SER A 27 -2.06 8.18 -6.82
N PRO A 28 -2.64 9.32 -6.36
CA PRO A 28 -2.64 10.60 -7.05
C PRO A 28 -1.20 11.00 -7.38
N LYS A 29 -0.86 10.83 -8.66
CA LYS A 29 0.44 11.02 -9.31
C LYS A 29 1.67 10.82 -8.41
N VAL A 30 2.03 9.54 -8.28
CA VAL A 30 3.41 9.10 -8.59
C VAL A 30 3.54 9.09 -10.13
N ASN A 31 3.65 10.26 -10.77
CA ASN A 31 3.72 10.36 -12.26
C ASN A 31 4.87 11.25 -12.74
N THR A 32 5.98 11.16 -12.00
CA THR A 32 7.33 11.49 -12.47
C THR A 32 8.24 10.42 -11.87
N GLU A 33 9.33 10.11 -12.54
CA GLU A 33 10.08 8.85 -12.42
C GLU A 33 10.53 8.41 -11.00
N PHE A 34 10.37 9.19 -9.91
CA PHE A 34 11.02 8.87 -8.64
C PHE A 34 10.42 9.50 -7.36
N TYR A 35 9.09 9.56 -7.18
CA TYR A 35 8.54 10.03 -5.89
C TYR A 35 7.63 9.00 -5.21
N TRP A 36 8.28 8.06 -4.55
CA TRP A 36 7.72 7.41 -3.37
C TRP A 36 7.79 8.45 -2.25
N ASP A 37 6.68 9.13 -1.99
CA ASP A 37 6.62 10.04 -0.85
C ASP A 37 6.54 9.22 0.44
N PHE A 38 7.72 8.81 0.91
CA PHE A 38 7.91 8.01 2.12
C PHE A 38 7.57 8.77 3.40
N ASP A 39 7.27 10.08 3.32
CA ASP A 39 6.93 10.91 4.47
C ASP A 39 5.41 11.13 4.60
N SER A 40 4.62 10.76 3.59
CA SER A 40 3.17 10.93 3.59
C SER A 40 2.42 9.71 4.17
N GLU A 41 1.68 9.92 5.26
CA GLU A 41 0.71 8.96 5.76
C GLU A 41 -0.61 9.07 4.97
N PHE A 42 -1.02 7.96 4.36
CA PHE A 42 -2.30 7.80 3.70
C PHE A 42 -3.30 7.10 4.62
N ARG A 43 -4.59 7.37 4.42
CA ARG A 43 -5.67 6.64 5.09
C ARG A 43 -6.73 6.23 4.09
N THR A 44 -7.17 4.98 4.14
CA THR A 44 -8.24 4.44 3.28
C THR A 44 -9.50 5.29 3.31
N ARG A 45 -9.92 5.81 4.48
CA ARG A 45 -11.09 6.69 4.57
C ARG A 45 -10.96 7.96 3.72
N ASP A 46 -9.73 8.47 3.56
CA ASP A 46 -9.45 9.71 2.82
C ASP A 46 -9.35 9.39 1.31
N ILE A 47 -8.89 8.19 0.94
CA ILE A 47 -8.89 7.67 -0.45
C ILE A 47 -10.29 7.67 -1.06
N TYR A 48 -11.29 7.13 -0.35
CA TYR A 48 -12.67 7.08 -0.86
C TYR A 48 -13.44 8.41 -0.75
N GLY A 49 -12.81 9.46 -0.22
CA GLY A 49 -13.41 10.78 -0.03
C GLY A 49 -12.83 11.90 -0.90
N VAL A 50 -11.74 11.64 -1.64
CA VAL A 50 -10.97 12.66 -2.38
C VAL A 50 -10.97 12.37 -3.88
N GLU A 51 -11.19 13.41 -4.70
CA GLU A 51 -11.26 13.32 -6.17
C GLU A 51 -9.99 12.74 -6.83
N GLY A 52 -8.85 12.70 -6.13
CA GLY A 52 -7.57 12.19 -6.63
C GLY A 52 -7.45 10.66 -6.73
N TRP A 53 -8.33 9.92 -6.07
CA TRP A 53 -8.39 8.44 -6.09
C TRP A 53 -9.68 7.91 -6.72
N ALA A 54 -10.42 8.77 -7.43
CA ALA A 54 -11.78 8.50 -7.91
C ALA A 54 -11.91 7.31 -8.87
N SER A 55 -10.79 6.80 -9.42
CA SER A 55 -10.75 5.62 -10.28
C SER A 55 -10.51 4.29 -9.55
N LEU A 56 -10.29 4.31 -8.23
CA LEU A 56 -10.07 3.11 -7.44
C LEU A 56 -11.37 2.28 -7.35
N LYS A 57 -11.36 1.06 -7.88
CA LYS A 57 -12.56 0.20 -8.02
C LYS A 57 -12.58 -0.98 -7.05
N ILE A 58 -11.82 -0.88 -5.96
CA ILE A 58 -11.75 -1.91 -4.93
C ILE A 58 -12.62 -1.57 -3.74
N ASP A 59 -13.19 -2.61 -3.11
CA ASP A 59 -13.92 -2.46 -1.86
C ASP A 59 -13.00 -1.97 -0.73
N LYS A 60 -13.48 -1.03 0.07
CA LYS A 60 -12.70 -0.42 1.14
C LYS A 60 -12.23 -1.45 2.17
N THR A 61 -13.09 -2.37 2.57
CA THR A 61 -12.75 -3.38 3.59
C THR A 61 -11.69 -4.34 3.05
N SER A 62 -11.85 -4.76 1.79
CA SER A 62 -10.87 -5.58 1.07
C SER A 62 -9.50 -4.91 1.01
N LEU A 63 -9.47 -3.62 0.66
CA LEU A 63 -8.24 -2.83 0.64
C LEU A 63 -7.60 -2.70 2.02
N GLU A 64 -8.40 -2.40 3.06
CA GLU A 64 -7.91 -2.32 4.43
C GLU A 64 -7.26 -3.63 4.89
N LEU A 65 -7.89 -4.78 4.61
CA LEU A 65 -7.30 -6.09 4.92
C LEU A 65 -5.96 -6.32 4.20
N THR A 66 -5.87 -5.89 2.94
CA THR A 66 -4.61 -5.96 2.17
C THR A 66 -3.53 -5.10 2.81
N ILE A 67 -3.86 -3.85 3.15
CA ILE A 67 -2.95 -2.93 3.83
C ILE A 67 -2.46 -3.50 5.16
N GLU A 68 -3.35 -4.07 5.97
CA GLU A 68 -2.96 -4.67 7.25
C GLU A 68 -2.02 -5.87 7.08
N LYS A 69 -2.22 -6.71 6.07
CA LYS A 69 -1.28 -7.81 5.73
C LYS A 69 0.10 -7.28 5.35
N LEU A 70 0.15 -6.25 4.52
CA LEU A 70 1.41 -5.66 4.05
C LEU A 70 2.14 -4.90 5.16
N LYS A 71 1.43 -4.27 6.10
CA LYS A 71 2.02 -3.70 7.32
C LYS A 71 2.67 -4.77 8.20
N ARG A 72 2.02 -5.93 8.38
CA ARG A 72 2.58 -7.04 9.19
C ARG A 72 3.89 -7.58 8.63
N THR A 73 4.07 -7.52 7.31
CA THR A 73 5.28 -8.01 6.64
C THR A 73 6.34 -6.91 6.49
N GLY A 74 5.99 -5.65 6.74
CA GLY A 74 6.88 -4.50 6.57
C GLY A 74 6.97 -3.98 5.13
N ALA A 75 6.16 -4.51 4.21
CA ALA A 75 6.07 -3.96 2.85
C ALA A 75 5.37 -2.60 2.82
N LEU A 76 4.46 -2.33 3.77
CA LEU A 76 3.96 -1.00 4.09
C LEU A 76 4.41 -0.62 5.49
N SER A 77 4.62 0.67 5.72
CA SER A 77 4.84 1.23 7.05
C SER A 77 3.58 1.97 7.52
N PHE A 78 3.65 2.54 8.70
CA PHE A 78 2.66 3.43 9.30
C PHE A 78 3.40 4.37 10.25
N GLY A 79 2.88 5.59 10.45
CA GLY A 79 3.53 6.54 11.34
C GLY A 79 3.59 6.00 12.77
N GLN A 80 4.74 6.17 13.46
CA GLN A 80 4.76 6.00 14.92
C GLN A 80 4.11 7.22 15.56
N GLY A 81 2.93 7.02 16.12
CA GLY A 81 2.28 8.00 16.96
C GLY A 81 3.13 8.40 18.17
N GLY A 82 3.41 9.70 18.33
CA GLY A 82 3.79 10.25 19.64
C GLY A 82 2.74 9.93 20.71
N LEU A 83 3.12 10.04 21.99
CA LEU A 83 2.29 9.73 23.16
C LEU A 83 0.85 10.27 23.01
N GLY A 84 -0.07 9.37 22.64
CA GLY A 84 -1.51 9.66 22.50
C GLY A 84 -2.09 9.69 21.09
N SER A 85 -1.38 9.35 20.00
CA SER A 85 -1.96 9.46 18.65
C SER A 85 -1.54 8.38 17.63
N VAL A 86 -2.36 7.33 17.51
CA VAL A 86 -2.58 6.45 16.32
C VAL A 86 -1.35 5.91 15.58
N GLY A 87 -0.42 5.27 16.29
CA GLY A 87 0.64 4.46 15.69
C GLY A 87 0.23 3.07 15.16
N ASN A 88 -1.03 2.84 14.79
CA ASN A 88 -1.55 1.60 14.16
C ASN A 88 -3.04 1.79 13.83
N ALA A 89 -3.41 2.89 13.18
CA ALA A 89 -4.80 3.07 12.76
C ALA A 89 -5.12 2.09 11.62
N LEU A 90 -6.29 1.43 11.70
CA LEU A 90 -6.80 0.59 10.62
C LEU A 90 -6.86 1.40 9.33
N GLY A 91 -6.26 0.88 8.26
CA GLY A 91 -6.25 1.53 6.95
C GLY A 91 -5.34 2.76 6.85
N ALA A 92 -4.57 3.11 7.88
CA ALA A 92 -3.47 4.05 7.75
C ALA A 92 -2.20 3.32 7.30
N PHE A 93 -1.47 3.90 6.34
CA PHE A 93 -0.26 3.32 5.78
C PHE A 93 0.66 4.36 5.13
N MET A 94 1.91 3.97 4.96
CA MET A 94 2.95 4.71 4.25
C MET A 94 3.64 3.76 3.30
N PHE A 95 3.99 4.24 2.12
CA PHE A 95 4.84 3.47 1.24
C PHE A 95 6.28 3.41 1.79
N THR A 96 7.05 2.42 1.35
CA THR A 96 8.44 2.17 1.73
C THR A 96 9.24 1.68 0.53
N ASP A 97 10.57 1.64 0.64
CA ASP A 97 11.42 1.03 -0.39
C ASP A 97 11.00 -0.42 -0.67
N PHE A 98 10.48 -1.14 0.33
CA PHE A 98 9.96 -2.49 0.14
C PHE A 98 8.65 -2.52 -0.64
N THR A 99 7.80 -1.49 -0.51
CA THR A 99 6.62 -1.35 -1.37
C THR A 99 7.02 -1.27 -2.83
N LYS A 100 8.04 -0.46 -3.13
CA LYS A 100 8.59 -0.30 -4.47
C LYS A 100 9.10 -1.62 -5.03
N SER A 101 10.01 -2.27 -4.31
CA SER A 101 10.59 -3.53 -4.76
C SER A 101 9.53 -4.62 -4.93
N LEU A 102 8.52 -4.66 -4.05
CA LEU A 102 7.41 -5.61 -4.17
C LEU A 102 6.61 -5.37 -5.45
N TYR A 103 6.28 -4.11 -5.76
CA TYR A 103 5.58 -3.74 -6.99
C TYR A 103 6.39 -4.08 -8.24
N GLU A 104 7.69 -3.78 -8.27
CA GLU A 104 8.58 -4.11 -9.39
C GLU A 104 8.64 -5.62 -9.66
N VAL A 105 8.74 -6.44 -8.60
CA VAL A 105 8.70 -7.90 -8.70
C VAL A 105 7.36 -8.38 -9.27
N ILE A 106 6.23 -7.87 -8.78
CA ILE A 106 4.90 -8.26 -9.28
C ILE A 106 4.70 -7.83 -10.73
N LYS A 107 5.16 -6.65 -11.14
CA LYS A 107 5.06 -6.21 -12.55
C LYS A 107 5.94 -7.04 -13.48
N ALA A 108 7.10 -7.50 -13.01
CA ALA A 108 7.98 -8.37 -13.78
C ALA A 108 7.35 -9.73 -14.10
N THR A 109 6.38 -10.21 -13.31
CA THR A 109 5.67 -11.46 -13.60
C THR A 109 4.54 -11.30 -14.63
N GLY A 110 4.25 -10.08 -15.10
CA GLY A 110 3.24 -9.81 -16.12
C GLY A 110 1.80 -9.76 -15.61
N ILE A 111 1.60 -9.73 -14.28
CA ILE A 111 0.28 -9.53 -13.67
C ILE A 111 -0.15 -8.08 -13.93
N LYS A 112 -1.37 -7.91 -14.44
CA LYS A 112 -2.00 -6.63 -14.77
C LYS A 112 -3.32 -6.50 -14.05
#